data_AF-A0A1C6BW38-F1
#
_entry.id   AF-A0A1C6BW38-F1
#
_cell.length_a   1.000
_cell.length_b   1.000
_cell.length_c   1.000
_cell.angle_alpha   90.00
_cell.angle_beta   90.00
_cell.angle_gamma   90.00
#
_symmetry.space_group_name_H-M   'P 1'
#
loop_
_entity.id
_entity.type
_entity.pdbx_description
1 polymer ?
#
loop_
_entity_poly.entity_id
_entity_poly.type
_entity_poly.pdbx_seq_one_letter_code
_entity_poly.pdbx_strand_id
1 'polypeptide(L)'
;MKADNKNTKIGILKTIGLIGLIVWISFFIIDFSLMKHENEPIFCMETGVDDGGSVIYTGLGYVIEKVVDHDEYFNNGNQVFIWNIRPWFM
;
A
#
# COMPACT_ATOMS: atom_id res chain seq x y z
N MET A 1 -31.22 34.88 -11.48
CA MET A 1 -30.39 33.71 -11.85
C MET A 1 -29.17 33.64 -10.93
N LYS A 2 -29.20 32.81 -9.86
CA LYS A 2 -28.06 32.65 -8.91
C LYS A 2 -27.89 31.20 -8.40
N ALA A 3 -28.77 30.28 -8.81
CA ALA A 3 -28.84 28.90 -8.33
C ALA A 3 -27.89 27.93 -9.08
N ASP A 4 -27.42 28.30 -10.27
CA ASP A 4 -26.58 27.45 -11.14
C ASP A 4 -25.19 27.18 -10.53
N ASN A 5 -24.52 28.24 -10.07
CA ASN A 5 -23.13 28.22 -9.57
C ASN A 5 -22.89 27.21 -8.42
N LYS A 6 -23.86 27.04 -7.50
CA LYS A 6 -23.70 26.13 -6.35
C LYS A 6 -23.70 24.67 -6.77
N ASN A 7 -24.55 24.31 -7.73
CA ASN A 7 -24.65 22.94 -8.24
C ASN A 7 -23.44 22.58 -9.12
N THR A 8 -22.93 23.54 -9.90
CA THR A 8 -21.70 23.35 -10.68
C THR A 8 -20.48 23.12 -9.79
N LYS A 9 -20.32 23.90 -8.70
CA LYS A 9 -19.22 23.73 -7.74
C LYS A 9 -19.23 22.37 -7.04
N ILE A 10 -20.41 21.87 -6.68
CA ILE A 10 -20.58 20.54 -6.09
C ILE A 10 -20.25 19.45 -7.12
N GLY A 11 -20.64 19.62 -8.38
CA GLY A 11 -20.26 18.72 -9.47
C GLY A 11 -18.74 18.60 -9.61
N ILE A 12 -18.04 19.73 -9.68
CA ILE A 12 -16.58 19.77 -9.80
C ILE A 12 -15.89 19.09 -8.61
N LEU A 13 -16.35 19.38 -7.37
CA LEU A 13 -15.76 18.78 -6.17
C LEU A 13 -15.91 17.25 -6.16
N LYS A 14 -17.07 16.73 -6.58
CA LYS A 14 -17.29 15.28 -6.72
C LYS A 14 -16.37 14.66 -7.76
N THR A 15 -16.17 15.32 -8.90
CA THR A 15 -15.28 14.83 -9.96
C THR A 15 -13.82 14.77 -9.49
N ILE A 16 -13.35 15.82 -8.80
CA ILE A 16 -11.98 15.83 -8.24
C ILE A 16 -11.82 14.71 -7.20
N GLY A 17 -12.82 14.52 -6.33
CA GLY A 17 -12.81 13.43 -5.35
C GLY A 17 -12.74 12.05 -5.99
N LEU A 18 -13.49 11.84 -7.08
CA LEU A 18 -13.48 10.58 -7.83
C LEU A 18 -12.12 10.32 -8.49
N ILE A 19 -11.52 11.32 -9.12
CA ILE A 19 -10.19 11.21 -9.72
C ILE A 19 -9.14 10.87 -8.66
N GLY A 20 -9.19 11.56 -7.51
CA GLY A 20 -8.29 11.28 -6.39
C GLY A 20 -8.42 9.83 -5.89
N LEU A 21 -9.64 9.31 -5.80
CA LEU A 21 -9.89 7.92 -5.41
C LEU A 21 -9.30 6.92 -6.41
N ILE A 22 -9.46 7.17 -7.72
CA ILE A 22 -8.92 6.30 -8.77
C ILE A 22 -7.38 6.26 -8.71
N VAL A 23 -6.75 7.43 -8.55
CA VAL A 23 -5.28 7.52 -8.41
C VAL A 23 -4.81 6.76 -7.17
N TRP A 24 -5.49 6.94 -6.04
CA TRP A 24 -5.18 6.24 -4.79
C TRP A 24 -5.29 4.72 -4.92
N ILE A 25 -6.36 4.21 -5.55
CA ILE A 25 -6.53 2.77 -5.82
C ILE A 25 -5.43 2.26 -6.76
N SER A 26 -5.00 3.06 -7.74
CA SER A 26 -3.95 2.67 -8.69
C SER A 26 -2.62 2.43 -7.98
N PHE A 27 -2.25 3.27 -7.01
CA PHE A 27 -1.04 3.06 -6.19
C PHE A 27 -1.10 1.74 -5.44
N PHE A 28 -2.23 1.44 -4.80
CA PHE A 28 -2.44 0.17 -4.11
C PHE A 28 -2.30 -1.04 -5.05
N ILE A 29 -2.92 -1.00 -6.23
CA ILE A 29 -2.86 -2.11 -7.19
C ILE A 29 -1.42 -2.34 -7.68
N ILE A 30 -0.67 -1.27 -7.97
CA ILE A 30 0.71 -1.37 -8.43
C ILE A 30 1.59 -2.01 -7.34
N ASP A 31 1.53 -1.51 -6.11
CA ASP A 31 2.33 -2.04 -5.01
C ASP A 31 1.93 -3.48 -4.66
N PHE A 32 0.64 -3.82 -4.70
CA PHE A 32 0.17 -5.20 -4.53
C PHE A 32 0.67 -6.14 -5.63
N SER A 33 0.75 -5.66 -6.88
CA SER A 33 1.31 -6.43 -7.98
C SER A 33 2.81 -6.64 -7.80
N LEU A 34 3.56 -5.63 -7.37
CA LEU A 34 5.00 -5.73 -7.09
C LEU A 34 5.27 -6.74 -5.97
N MET A 35 4.54 -6.64 -4.86
CA MET A 35 4.58 -7.57 -3.74
C MET A 35 4.41 -9.03 -4.19
N LYS A 36 3.43 -9.30 -5.07
CA LYS A 36 3.19 -10.66 -5.60
C LYS A 36 4.32 -11.22 -6.46
N HIS A 37 5.15 -10.34 -7.01
CA HIS A 37 6.33 -10.73 -7.78
C HIS A 37 7.61 -10.56 -6.96
N GLU A 38 7.50 -10.48 -5.62
CA GLU A 38 8.62 -10.34 -4.67
C GLU A 38 9.48 -9.09 -4.91
N ASN A 39 8.90 -8.06 -5.54
CA ASN A 39 9.54 -6.77 -5.76
C ASN A 39 9.12 -5.77 -4.68
N GLU A 40 10.02 -4.83 -4.38
CA GLU A 40 9.75 -3.76 -3.43
C GLU A 40 8.65 -2.82 -3.95
N PRO A 41 7.73 -2.37 -3.08
CA PRO A 41 6.69 -1.43 -3.44
C PRO A 41 7.29 -0.05 -3.78
N ILE A 42 6.67 0.67 -4.71
CA ILE A 42 7.17 1.96 -5.21
C ILE A 42 6.45 3.13 -4.52
N PHE A 43 5.17 2.98 -4.19
CA PHE A 43 4.35 4.05 -3.60
C PHE A 43 4.25 3.97 -2.07
N CYS A 44 4.97 3.03 -1.46
CA CYS A 44 5.13 2.94 -0.02
C CYS A 44 6.46 3.55 0.43
N MET A 45 6.50 4.04 1.67
CA MET A 45 7.74 4.44 2.33
C MET A 45 8.22 3.32 3.25
N GLU A 46 9.51 3.03 3.24
CA GLU A 46 10.12 2.18 4.26
C GLU A 46 10.04 2.90 5.61
N THR A 47 9.42 2.22 6.58
CA THR A 47 9.09 2.79 7.91
C THR A 47 9.71 2.02 9.07
N GLY A 48 10.25 0.83 8.80
CA GLY A 48 10.91 0.03 9.81
C GLY A 48 11.71 -1.09 9.17
N VAL A 49 12.83 -1.40 9.80
CA VAL A 49 13.69 -2.56 9.51
C VAL A 49 13.90 -3.26 10.84
N ASP A 50 13.72 -4.58 10.85
CA ASP A 50 14.01 -5.42 12.01
C ASP A 50 15.31 -6.22 11.78
N ASP A 51 15.96 -6.65 12.87
CA ASP A 51 17.32 -7.24 12.89
C ASP A 51 17.43 -8.55 12.07
N GLY A 52 16.32 -9.12 11.63
CA GLY A 52 16.27 -10.29 10.73
C GLY A 52 16.27 -9.95 9.24
N GLY A 53 16.27 -8.69 8.83
CA GLY A 53 16.06 -8.28 7.43
C GLY A 53 14.58 -8.20 7.03
N SER A 54 13.68 -8.22 8.01
CA SER A 54 12.27 -7.89 7.80
C SER A 54 12.12 -6.38 7.56
N VAL A 55 11.28 -6.00 6.60
CA VAL A 55 11.08 -4.60 6.20
C VAL A 55 9.59 -4.27 6.17
N ILE A 56 9.24 -3.11 6.73
CA ILE A 56 7.87 -2.60 6.78
C ILE A 56 7.75 -1.38 5.86
N TYR A 57 6.90 -1.51 4.85
CA TYR A 57 6.56 -0.45 3.89
C TYR A 57 5.16 0.09 4.18
N THR A 58 5.06 1.39 4.50
CA THR A 58 3.78 2.05 4.76
C THR A 58 3.35 2.86 3.54
N GLY A 59 2.22 2.48 2.95
CA GLY A 59 1.55 3.19 1.87
C GLY A 59 0.40 4.06 2.37
N LEU A 60 -0.30 4.70 1.44
CA LEU A 60 -1.50 5.48 1.77
C LEU A 60 -2.65 4.52 2.11
N GLY A 61 -2.86 4.21 3.39
CA GLY A 61 -4.00 3.40 3.85
C GLY A 61 -3.75 1.91 4.00
N TYR A 62 -2.53 1.44 3.71
CA TYR A 62 -2.13 0.03 3.80
C TYR A 62 -0.63 -0.07 4.15
N VAL A 63 -0.24 -1.24 4.65
CA VAL A 63 1.12 -1.60 5.01
C VAL A 63 1.46 -2.91 4.31
N ILE A 64 2.66 -2.97 3.71
CA ILE A 64 3.25 -4.17 3.16
C ILE A 64 4.43 -4.56 4.05
N GLU A 65 4.46 -5.82 4.45
CA GLU A 65 5.54 -6.37 5.29
C GLU A 65 6.23 -7.49 4.54
N LYS A 66 7.55 -7.37 4.45
CA LYS A 66 8.42 -8.46 4.07
C LYS A 66 9.00 -9.04 5.36
N VAL A 67 8.54 -10.22 5.76
CA VAL A 67 8.98 -10.86 7.01
C VAL A 67 9.75 -12.14 6.71
N VAL A 68 10.76 -12.44 7.53
CA VAL A 68 11.47 -13.72 7.44
C VAL A 68 10.56 -14.83 7.97
N ASP A 69 10.49 -15.93 7.22
CA ASP A 69 9.90 -17.17 7.72
C ASP A 69 10.86 -17.82 8.74
N HIS A 70 10.57 -17.60 10.02
CA HIS A 70 11.39 -18.13 11.10
C HIS A 70 11.33 -19.66 11.16
N ASP A 71 10.20 -20.28 10.86
CA ASP A 71 10.07 -21.74 10.94
C ASP A 71 10.95 -22.41 9.88
N GLU A 72 10.95 -21.88 8.66
CA GLU A 72 11.81 -22.35 7.58
C GLU A 72 13.31 -22.08 7.88
N TYR A 73 13.61 -20.91 8.45
CA TYR A 73 14.98 -20.57 8.85
C TYR A 73 15.52 -21.47 9.95
N PHE A 74 14.76 -21.73 11.02
CA PHE A 74 15.24 -22.52 12.16
C PHE A 74 15.26 -24.03 11.88
N ASN A 75 14.31 -24.56 11.11
CA ASN A 75 14.23 -26.00 10.86
C ASN A 75 15.12 -26.43 9.67
N ASN A 76 15.19 -25.62 8.62
CA ASN A 76 15.86 -25.98 7.37
C ASN A 76 17.11 -25.14 7.06
N GLY A 77 17.34 -24.04 7.79
CA GLY A 77 18.45 -23.11 7.52
C GLY A 77 18.25 -22.23 6.29
N ASN A 78 17.06 -22.29 5.67
CA ASN A 78 16.75 -21.54 4.45
C ASN A 78 16.16 -20.17 4.81
N GLN A 79 16.74 -19.11 4.25
CA GLN A 79 16.14 -17.77 4.36
C GLN A 79 15.04 -17.61 3.32
N VAL A 80 13.79 -17.69 3.77
CA VAL A 80 12.60 -17.45 2.95
C VAL A 80 11.88 -16.22 3.48
N PHE A 81 11.37 -15.39 2.56
CA PHE A 81 10.62 -14.18 2.90
C PHE A 81 9.15 -14.37 2.56
N ILE A 82 8.27 -13.99 3.49
CA ILE A 82 6.83 -13.94 3.29
C ILE A 82 6.43 -12.48 3.14
N TRP A 83 5.57 -12.23 2.16
CA TRP A 83 5.00 -10.91 1.92
C TRP A 83 3.56 -10.85 2.41
N ASN A 84 3.27 -9.93 3.31
CA ASN A 84 1.94 -9.70 3.86
C ASN A 84 1.47 -8.28 3.53
N ILE A 85 0.16 -8.11 3.36
CA ILE A 85 -0.47 -6.80 3.20
C ILE A 85 -1.62 -6.67 4.19
N ARG A 86 -1.69 -5.52 4.88
CA ARG A 86 -2.77 -5.21 5.82
C ARG A 86 -3.14 -3.73 5.78
N PRO A 87 -4.34 -3.34 6.22
CA PRO A 87 -4.66 -1.94 6.46
C PRO A 87 -3.75 -1.36 7.56
N TRP A 88 -3.30 -0.12 7.40
CA TRP A 88 -2.45 0.54 8.41
C TRP A 88 -3.16 0.89 9.73
N PHE A 89 -4.49 0.81 9.77
CA PHE A 89 -5.32 1.15 10.92
C PHE A 89 -5.79 -0.08 11.73
N MET A 90 -5.30 -1.27 11.37
CA MET A 90 -5.63 -2.55 12.02
C MET A 90 -4.42 -3.15 12.71
#